data_AF-M0G980-F1
#
_entry.id   AF-M0G980-F1
#
_cell.length_a   1.000
_cell.length_b   1.000
_cell.length_c   1.000
_cell.angle_alpha   90.00
_cell.angle_beta   90.00
_cell.angle_gamma   90.00
#
_symmetry.space_group_name_H-M   'P 1'
#
loop_
_entity.id
_entity.type
_entity.pdbx_description
1 polymer ?
#
loop_
_entity_poly.entity_id
_entity_poly.type
_entity_poly.pdbx_seq_one_letter_code
_entity_poly.pdbx_strand_id
1 'polypeptide(L)'
;PSIGTLPQTAWAMAAAAVGIHAASLGLGESVAQVAWSPELVAAILYVGMPATAAAYPVYFALLSEAGPVRGNLVAYAMPVVATVTGWAFLGESVSPATVLGFGVILSGFLLVQRESVARVVGLRGSVPAEAE
;
A
#
# COMPACT_ATOMS: atom_id res chain seq x y z
N PRO A 1 25.25 2.31 -15.08
CA PRO A 1 24.06 1.66 -15.68
C PRO A 1 22.86 1.72 -14.71
N SER A 2 21.75 2.33 -15.11
CA SER A 2 20.50 2.23 -14.34
C SER A 2 19.94 0.81 -14.49
N ILE A 3 19.69 0.15 -13.37
CA ILE A 3 19.03 -1.16 -13.36
C ILE A 3 17.55 -0.92 -13.70
N GLY A 4 16.96 -1.73 -14.57
CA GLY A 4 15.52 -1.64 -14.85
C GLY A 4 14.68 -1.85 -13.58
N THR A 5 13.48 -1.28 -13.53
CA THR A 5 12.58 -1.32 -12.36
C THR A 5 12.25 -2.76 -11.91
N LEU A 6 12.10 -3.68 -12.87
CA LEU A 6 11.86 -5.10 -12.59
C LEU A 6 13.05 -5.77 -11.86
N PRO A 7 14.28 -5.78 -12.40
CA PRO A 7 15.42 -6.34 -11.69
C PRO A 7 15.72 -5.63 -10.36
N GLN A 8 15.51 -4.30 -10.27
CA GLN A 8 15.66 -3.57 -9.01
C GLN A 8 14.68 -4.07 -7.95
N THR A 9 13.41 -4.24 -8.31
CA THR A 9 12.37 -4.76 -7.41
C THR A 9 12.68 -6.19 -6.97
N ALA A 10 13.11 -7.05 -7.91
CA ALA A 10 13.47 -8.43 -7.62
C ALA A 10 14.62 -8.53 -6.61
N TRP A 11 15.70 -7.75 -6.81
CA TRP A 11 16.82 -7.73 -5.88
C TRP A 11 16.46 -7.14 -4.52
N ALA A 12 15.62 -6.10 -4.48
CA ALA A 12 15.13 -5.53 -3.22
C ALA A 12 14.31 -6.56 -2.42
N MET A 13 13.42 -7.31 -3.08
CA MET A 13 12.63 -8.37 -2.45
C MET A 13 13.50 -9.52 -1.95
N ALA A 14 14.50 -9.94 -2.73
CA ALA A 14 15.45 -10.97 -2.31
C ALA A 14 16.23 -10.55 -1.06
N ALA A 15 16.73 -9.32 -1.02
CA ALA A 15 17.44 -8.79 0.14
C ALA A 15 16.53 -8.70 1.38
N ALA A 16 15.28 -8.24 1.22
CA ALA A 16 14.30 -8.19 2.29
C ALA A 16 13.97 -9.60 2.82
N ALA A 17 13.77 -10.58 1.92
CA ALA A 17 13.51 -11.96 2.31
C ALA A 17 14.66 -12.53 3.14
N VAL A 18 15.91 -12.36 2.70
CA VAL A 18 17.09 -12.80 3.46
C VAL A 18 17.15 -12.12 4.83
N GLY A 19 16.92 -10.81 4.89
CA GLY A 19 16.94 -10.07 6.16
C GLY A 19 15.88 -10.55 7.15
N ILE A 20 14.65 -10.79 6.68
CA ILE A 20 13.55 -11.29 7.53
C ILE A 20 13.85 -12.72 8.03
N HIS A 21 14.36 -13.61 7.17
CA HIS A 21 14.73 -14.97 7.60
C HIS A 21 15.90 -14.96 8.60
N ALA A 22 16.90 -14.10 8.40
CA ALA A 22 18.00 -13.94 9.35
C ALA A 22 17.51 -13.42 10.71
N ALA A 23 16.58 -12.45 10.72
CA ALA A 23 15.97 -11.95 11.95
C ALA A 23 15.14 -13.03 12.66
N SER A 24 14.32 -13.77 11.92
CA SER A 24 13.53 -14.90 12.42
C SER A 24 14.40 -15.96 13.10
N LEU A 25 15.51 -16.35 12.45
CA LEU A 25 16.50 -17.26 13.03
C LEU A 25 17.17 -16.68 14.29
N GLY A 26 17.53 -15.39 14.27
CA GLY A 26 18.11 -14.70 15.42
C GLY A 26 17.17 -14.58 16.63
N LEU A 27 15.86 -14.53 16.38
CA LEU A 27 14.80 -14.54 17.39
C LEU A 27 14.45 -15.96 17.87
N GLY A 28 15.00 -17.01 17.25
CA GLY A 28 14.75 -18.40 17.62
C GLY A 28 13.38 -18.93 17.17
N GLU A 29 12.76 -18.28 16.18
CA GLU A 29 11.49 -18.75 15.60
C GLU A 29 11.71 -20.07 14.86
N SER A 30 10.79 -21.02 15.01
CA SER A 30 10.89 -22.35 14.40
C SER A 30 9.76 -22.62 13.43
N VAL A 31 10.14 -23.05 12.22
CA VAL A 31 9.18 -23.52 11.19
C VAL A 31 8.36 -24.71 11.69
N ALA A 32 8.88 -25.49 12.64
CA ALA A 32 8.16 -26.62 13.22
C ALA A 32 6.93 -26.19 14.05
N GLN A 33 6.84 -24.91 14.44
CA GLN A 33 5.67 -24.37 15.15
C GLN A 33 4.55 -23.94 14.19
N VAL A 34 4.80 -23.97 12.87
CA VAL A 34 3.81 -23.60 11.87
C VAL A 34 2.81 -24.74 11.68
N ALA A 35 1.54 -24.47 11.98
CA ALA A 35 0.44 -25.35 11.63
C ALA A 35 0.12 -25.20 10.14
N TRP A 36 0.73 -26.06 9.32
CA TRP A 36 0.52 -26.05 7.87
C TRP A 36 -0.91 -26.46 7.52
N SER A 37 -1.59 -25.59 6.77
CA SER A 37 -2.90 -25.89 6.18
C SER A 37 -2.94 -25.41 4.72
N PRO A 38 -3.81 -25.97 3.87
CA PRO A 38 -4.01 -25.49 2.50
C PRO A 38 -4.37 -24.00 2.45
N GLU A 39 -5.16 -23.52 3.40
CA GLU A 39 -5.55 -22.11 3.53
C GLU A 39 -4.35 -21.22 3.82
N LEU A 40 -3.46 -21.63 4.74
CA LEU A 40 -2.23 -20.90 5.02
C LEU A 40 -1.34 -20.81 3.77
N VAL A 41 -1.17 -21.92 3.06
CA VAL A 41 -0.38 -21.95 1.81
C VAL A 41 -1.00 -21.03 0.76
N ALA A 42 -2.32 -21.08 0.59
CA ALA A 42 -3.04 -20.20 -0.33
C ALA A 42 -2.88 -18.72 0.05
N ALA A 43 -2.97 -18.38 1.33
CA ALA A 43 -2.75 -17.03 1.83
C ALA A 43 -1.32 -16.54 1.55
N ILE A 44 -0.30 -17.37 1.82
CA ILE A 44 1.10 -17.06 1.52
C ILE A 44 1.31 -16.81 0.02
N LEU A 45 0.76 -17.69 -0.82
CA LEU A 45 0.89 -17.55 -2.27
C LEU A 45 0.19 -16.28 -2.79
N TYR A 46 -1.02 -15.99 -2.29
CA TYR A 46 -1.76 -14.79 -2.65
C TYR A 46 -1.01 -13.51 -2.23
N VAL A 47 -0.49 -13.46 -0.99
CA VAL A 47 0.23 -12.28 -0.51
C VAL A 47 1.56 -12.13 -1.26
N GLY A 48 2.31 -13.23 -1.45
CA GLY A 48 3.65 -13.19 -2.04
C GLY A 48 3.66 -12.90 -3.54
N MET A 49 2.75 -13.48 -4.31
CA MET A 49 2.77 -13.36 -5.78
C MET A 49 1.90 -12.20 -6.29
N PRO A 50 0.55 -12.28 -6.33
CA PRO A 50 -0.25 -11.23 -6.93
C PRO A 50 -0.21 -9.93 -6.12
N ALA A 51 -0.29 -10.00 -4.79
CA ALA A 51 -0.32 -8.77 -3.97
C ALA A 51 1.05 -8.10 -3.81
N THR A 52 2.16 -8.82 -4.02
CA THR A 52 3.52 -8.31 -3.82
C THR A 52 4.32 -8.35 -5.11
N ALA A 53 4.76 -9.52 -5.57
CA ALA A 53 5.65 -9.63 -6.73
C ALA A 53 5.10 -8.98 -8.01
N ALA A 54 3.79 -9.08 -8.25
CA ALA A 54 3.13 -8.45 -9.41
C ALA A 54 2.75 -6.98 -9.15
N ALA A 55 2.32 -6.63 -7.95
CA ALA A 55 1.85 -5.28 -7.63
C ALA A 55 2.98 -4.24 -7.58
N TYR A 56 4.16 -4.61 -7.07
CA TYR A 56 5.27 -3.66 -6.91
C TYR A 56 5.79 -3.09 -8.24
N PRO A 57 6.01 -3.88 -9.31
CA PRO A 57 6.36 -3.34 -10.62
C PRO A 57 5.32 -2.34 -11.15
N VAL A 58 4.03 -2.64 -10.98
CA VAL A 58 2.94 -1.74 -11.37
C VAL A 58 3.00 -0.44 -10.56
N TYR A 59 3.22 -0.55 -9.25
CA TYR A 59 3.38 0.61 -8.36
C TYR A 59 4.59 1.46 -8.74
N PHE A 60 5.74 0.86 -9.06
CA PHE A 60 6.92 1.60 -9.50
C PHE A 60 6.74 2.23 -10.89
N ALA A 61 6.04 1.56 -11.80
CA ALA A 61 5.65 2.17 -13.07
C ALA A 61 4.75 3.39 -12.84
N LEU A 62 3.74 3.27 -11.98
CA LEU A 62 2.88 4.39 -11.60
C LEU A 62 3.68 5.55 -10.97
N LEU A 63 4.64 5.25 -10.09
CA LEU A 63 5.50 6.27 -9.49
C LEU A 63 6.34 7.01 -10.54
N SER A 64 6.79 6.30 -11.59
CA SER A 64 7.58 6.89 -12.67
C SER A 64 6.76 7.85 -13.54
N GLU A 65 5.45 7.62 -13.67
CA GLU A 65 4.53 8.44 -14.47
C GLU A 65 3.88 9.57 -13.66
N ALA A 66 3.31 9.25 -12.51
CA ALA A 66 2.55 10.19 -11.67
C ALA A 66 3.42 11.00 -10.70
N GLY A 67 4.66 10.57 -10.50
CA GLY A 67 5.58 11.12 -9.51
C GLY A 67 5.32 10.63 -8.08
N PRO A 68 6.32 10.65 -7.18
CA PRO A 68 6.22 10.04 -5.86
C PRO A 68 5.09 10.57 -4.98
N VAL A 69 4.82 11.87 -5.05
CA VAL A 69 3.80 12.53 -4.23
C VAL A 69 2.40 12.03 -4.56
N ARG A 70 2.06 11.92 -5.85
CA ARG A 70 0.74 11.43 -6.27
C ARG A 70 0.65 9.90 -6.19
N GLY A 71 1.72 9.19 -6.54
CA GLY A 71 1.75 7.73 -6.45
C GLY A 71 1.57 7.22 -5.02
N ASN A 72 2.14 7.90 -4.02
CA ASN A 72 1.94 7.52 -2.63
C ASN A 72 0.51 7.75 -2.12
N LEU A 73 -0.34 8.49 -2.85
CA LEU A 73 -1.75 8.64 -2.48
C LEU A 73 -2.52 7.30 -2.56
N VAL A 74 -2.03 6.35 -3.36
CA VAL A 74 -2.59 4.99 -3.44
C VAL A 74 -2.58 4.32 -2.08
N ALA A 75 -1.56 4.57 -1.25
CA ALA A 75 -1.47 4.02 0.09
C ALA A 75 -2.65 4.44 0.99
N TYR A 76 -3.26 5.62 0.74
CA TYR A 76 -4.44 6.06 1.49
C TYR A 76 -5.73 5.33 1.08
N ALA A 77 -5.78 4.75 -0.12
CA ALA A 77 -6.90 3.92 -0.54
C ALA A 77 -6.83 2.50 0.04
N MET A 78 -5.64 2.02 0.39
CA MET A 78 -5.43 0.65 0.88
C MET A 78 -6.30 0.29 2.08
N PRO A 79 -6.43 1.10 3.15
CA PRO A 79 -7.27 0.76 4.30
C PRO A 79 -8.76 0.61 3.93
N VAL A 80 -9.25 1.44 3.01
CA VAL A 80 -10.64 1.40 2.53
C VAL A 80 -10.87 0.13 1.74
N VAL A 81 -9.99 -0.17 0.78
CA VAL A 81 -10.07 -1.40 -0.02
C VAL A 81 -10.01 -2.61 0.90
N ALA A 82 -9.03 -2.68 1.80
CA ALA A 82 -8.84 -3.79 2.74
C ALA A 82 -10.06 -4.03 3.63
N THR A 83 -10.68 -2.97 4.16
CA THR A 83 -11.88 -3.13 5.01
C THR A 83 -13.09 -3.56 4.20
N VAL A 84 -13.28 -3.02 3.00
CA VAL A 84 -14.40 -3.40 2.13
C VAL A 84 -14.24 -4.85 1.68
N THR A 85 -13.05 -5.29 1.29
CA THR A 85 -12.82 -6.70 0.91
C THR A 85 -12.87 -7.63 2.11
N GLY A 86 -12.35 -7.25 3.28
CA GLY A 86 -12.47 -8.01 4.52
C GLY A 86 -13.93 -8.23 4.92
N TRP A 87 -14.73 -7.16 4.91
CA TRP A 87 -16.17 -7.24 5.15
C TRP A 87 -16.90 -8.09 4.11
N ALA A 88 -16.61 -7.89 2.81
CA ALA A 88 -17.34 -8.55 1.72
C ALA A 88 -16.97 -10.03 1.51
N PHE A 89 -15.70 -10.39 1.64
CA PHE A 89 -15.20 -11.74 1.31
C PHE A 89 -14.85 -12.59 2.53
N LEU A 90 -14.43 -11.97 3.65
CA LEU A 90 -14.07 -12.68 4.87
C LEU A 90 -15.18 -12.63 5.93
N GLY A 91 -16.25 -11.86 5.70
CA GLY A 91 -17.37 -11.72 6.63
C GLY A 91 -17.01 -10.94 7.90
N GLU A 92 -15.95 -10.13 7.87
CA GLU A 92 -15.52 -9.33 9.00
C GLU A 92 -16.55 -8.25 9.33
N SER A 93 -16.84 -8.01 10.62
CA SER A 93 -17.74 -6.94 11.02
C SER A 93 -17.04 -5.58 11.03
N VAL A 94 -17.61 -4.58 10.37
CA VAL A 94 -17.11 -3.19 10.45
C VAL A 94 -17.55 -2.57 11.77
N SER A 95 -16.63 -2.50 12.72
CA SER A 95 -16.90 -1.98 14.06
C SER A 95 -16.99 -0.44 14.08
N PRO A 96 -17.63 0.16 15.10
CA PRO A 96 -17.58 1.61 15.31
C PRO A 96 -16.14 2.14 15.42
N ALA A 97 -15.23 1.37 16.02
CA ALA A 97 -13.82 1.75 16.12
C ALA A 97 -13.15 1.82 14.73
N THR A 98 -13.50 0.91 13.82
CA THR A 98 -13.05 0.93 12.42
C THR A 98 -13.52 2.20 11.72
N VAL A 99 -14.77 2.59 11.92
CA VAL A 99 -15.33 3.85 11.37
C VAL A 99 -14.62 5.07 11.93
N LEU A 100 -14.35 5.11 13.23
CA LEU A 100 -13.58 6.19 13.86
C LEU A 100 -12.15 6.26 13.29
N GLY A 101 -11.49 5.12 13.14
CA GLY A 101 -10.17 5.04 12.51
C GLY A 101 -10.17 5.60 11.09
N PHE A 102 -11.20 5.30 10.29
CA PHE A 102 -11.38 5.92 8.99
C PHE A 102 -11.57 7.42 9.04
N GLY A 103 -12.34 7.93 10.00
CA GLY A 103 -12.48 9.37 10.23
C GLY A 103 -11.12 10.04 10.50
N VAL A 104 -10.26 9.40 11.29
CA VAL A 104 -8.90 9.89 11.57
C VAL A 104 -8.03 9.89 10.31
N ILE A 105 -8.02 8.79 9.54
CA ILE A 105 -7.25 8.70 8.29
C ILE A 105 -7.71 9.76 7.29
N LEU A 106 -9.03 9.91 7.10
CA LEU A 106 -9.60 10.89 6.18
C LEU A 106 -9.25 12.33 6.60
N SER A 107 -9.31 12.62 7.90
CA SER A 107 -8.92 13.93 8.43
C SER A 107 -7.44 14.23 8.18
N GLY A 108 -6.56 13.26 8.45
CA GLY A 108 -5.13 13.39 8.14
C GLY A 108 -4.87 13.61 6.66
N PHE A 109 -5.55 12.86 5.78
CA PHE A 109 -5.48 13.02 4.34
C PHE A 109 -5.90 14.42 3.89
N LEU A 110 -7.04 14.91 4.36
CA LEU A 110 -7.55 16.25 4.02
C LEU A 110 -6.60 17.37 4.49
N LEU A 111 -5.96 17.22 5.65
CA LEU A 111 -4.99 18.19 6.17
C LEU A 111 -3.72 18.26 5.32
N VAL A 112 -3.18 17.10 4.94
CA VAL A 112 -1.99 16.98 4.09
C VAL A 112 -2.29 17.46 2.67
N GLN A 113 -3.44 17.08 2.12
CA GLN A 113 -3.80 17.31 0.72
C GLN A 113 -4.70 18.54 0.49
N ARG A 114 -4.87 19.40 1.51
CA ARG A 114 -5.81 20.54 1.53
C ARG A 114 -5.78 21.42 0.27
N GLU A 115 -4.59 21.66 -0.30
CA GLU A 115 -4.42 22.52 -1.47
C GLU A 115 -4.89 21.87 -2.76
N SER A 116 -4.68 20.56 -2.92
CA SER A 116 -5.17 19.83 -4.09
C SER A 116 -6.67 19.60 -4.00
N VAL A 117 -7.19 19.32 -2.79
CA VAL A 117 -8.64 19.21 -2.56
C VAL A 117 -9.32 20.55 -2.84
N ALA A 118 -8.82 21.66 -2.30
CA ALA A 118 -9.39 23.00 -2.55
C ALA A 118 -9.39 23.38 -4.04
N ARG A 119 -8.39 22.91 -4.80
CA ARG A 119 -8.30 23.11 -6.26
C ARG A 119 -9.34 22.29 -7.01
N VAL A 120 -9.52 21.01 -6.65
CA VAL A 120 -10.51 20.10 -7.28
C VAL A 120 -11.94 20.54 -6.96
N VAL A 121 -12.19 20.99 -5.73
CA VAL A 121 -13.50 21.45 -5.26
C VAL A 121 -13.82 22.87 -5.76
N GLY A 122 -12.91 23.51 -6.50
CA GLY A 122 -13.14 24.84 -7.09
C GLY A 122 -13.18 25.98 -6.07
N LEU A 123 -12.73 25.74 -4.82
CA LEU A 123 -12.71 26.74 -3.74
C LEU A 123 -11.61 27.79 -3.93
N ARG A 124 -10.60 27.48 -4.74
CA ARG A 124 -9.65 28.46 -5.28
C ARG A 124 -9.88 28.59 -6.77
N GLY A 125 -10.64 29.61 -7.16
CA GLY A 125 -10.73 30.05 -8.55
C GLY A 125 -9.32 30.27 -9.11
N SER A 126 -9.13 29.89 -10.38
CA SER A 126 -7.93 30.23 -11.15
C SER A 126 -7.64 31.72 -10.96
N VAL A 127 -6.56 32.07 -10.27
CA VAL A 127 -6.00 33.40 -10.38
C VAL A 127 -5.60 33.54 -11.85
N PRO A 128 -6.24 34.44 -12.62
CA PRO A 128 -5.83 34.67 -14.00
C PRO A 128 -4.35 35.05 -13.97
N ALA A 129 -3.55 34.43 -14.84
CA ALA A 129 -2.22 34.95 -15.11
C ALA A 129 -2.40 36.39 -15.60
N GLU A 130 -2.05 37.36 -14.76
CA GLU A 130 -1.93 38.74 -15.17
C GLU A 130 -0.93 38.77 -16.33
N ALA A 131 -1.40 39.33 -17.44
CA ALA A 131 -0.59 39.64 -18.59
C ALA A 131 0.42 40.73 -18.19
N GLU A 132 1.70 40.40 -18.31
CA GLU A 132 2.78 41.38 -18.55
C GLU A 132 3.56 40.95 -19.79
#